data_AF-A0A3M6KGG1-F1
#
_entry.id   AF-A0A3M6KGG1-F1
#
_cell.length_a   1.000
_cell.length_b   1.000
_cell.length_c   1.000
_cell.angle_alpha   90.00
_cell.angle_beta   90.00
_cell.angle_gamma   90.00
#
_symmetry.space_group_name_H-M   'P 1'
#
loop_
_entity.id
_entity.type
_entity.pdbx_description
1 polymer ?
#
loop_
_entity_poly.entity_id
_entity_poly.type
_entity_poly.pdbx_seq_one_letter_code
_entity_poly.pdbx_strand_id
1 'polypeptide(L)'
;MTKSNYEILGIPENASRNEIRSAFRTLALKHHADRGGQDEEFIIIKQAFEDLKVGKKYPDSLDEKKRKSKFFWGTDEEEKLRHNTLLSNDVAQEIKIGQEWIDALERTNGTGVRLFGSKELGQIELERKPTGALSIKGKFWAGKITHPNHVFMWGSMTSPYFSDNENSKTIIHLTKGTFKLMEPLENGYNIENGSHIIVDNGDIVCGNVNGIRQQVPHPTGRVGMSIIKEHFTKLEAPKGKIIAGDVRETVSLDAEEVLALNLVDNVNVTGKKIFVFGPKVSYDVFFKLKEGGVIRFYDKGSGFDISDDAILQLENGKEFFLDDLKTRKLIGFGGQDMTYEFLDKLEESSGAIGSNWSSKLSGLFKKK
;
A
#
# COMPACT_ATOMS: atom_id res chain seq x y z
N MET A 1 -43.31 27.21 3.99
CA MET A 1 -44.08 26.08 3.42
C MET A 1 -43.10 25.17 2.70
N THR A 2 -43.21 23.87 2.88
CA THR A 2 -42.32 22.86 2.27
C THR A 2 -42.68 22.69 0.80
N LYS A 3 -41.71 22.85 -0.11
CA LYS A 3 -41.92 22.62 -1.55
C LYS A 3 -42.26 21.15 -1.80
N SER A 4 -43.18 20.88 -2.72
CA SER A 4 -43.50 19.51 -3.14
C SER A 4 -42.38 18.91 -4.00
N ASN A 5 -42.30 17.59 -4.12
CA ASN A 5 -41.30 16.95 -4.98
C ASN A 5 -41.50 17.30 -6.46
N TYR A 6 -42.75 17.55 -6.87
CA TYR A 6 -43.08 18.04 -8.21
C TYR A 6 -42.60 19.48 -8.44
N GLU A 7 -42.75 20.35 -7.44
CA GLU A 7 -42.24 21.72 -7.48
C GLU A 7 -40.70 21.76 -7.47
N ILE A 8 -40.05 20.85 -6.76
CA ILE A 8 -38.57 20.71 -6.74
C ILE A 8 -38.04 20.31 -8.12
N LEU A 9 -38.76 19.43 -8.85
CA LEU A 9 -38.41 19.04 -10.21
C LEU A 9 -38.97 19.99 -11.30
N GLY A 10 -39.76 21.00 -10.92
CA GLY A 10 -40.34 21.98 -11.85
C GLY A 10 -41.39 21.39 -12.81
N ILE A 11 -42.13 20.37 -12.38
CA ILE A 11 -43.11 19.63 -13.19
C ILE A 11 -44.51 19.68 -12.55
N PRO A 12 -45.59 19.52 -13.33
CA PRO A 12 -46.94 19.46 -12.77
C PRO A 12 -47.18 18.15 -12.02
N GLU A 13 -48.10 18.16 -11.07
CA GLU A 13 -48.39 17.01 -10.18
C GLU A 13 -48.95 15.77 -10.91
N ASN A 14 -49.43 15.94 -12.14
CA ASN A 14 -49.93 14.89 -13.01
C ASN A 14 -48.89 14.40 -14.03
N ALA A 15 -47.62 14.80 -13.89
CA ALA A 15 -46.54 14.41 -14.79
C ALA A 15 -46.37 12.89 -14.84
N SER A 16 -46.22 12.37 -16.05
CA SER A 16 -45.94 10.96 -16.32
C SER A 16 -44.53 10.58 -15.82
N ARG A 17 -44.30 9.28 -15.62
CA ARG A 17 -42.97 8.74 -15.24
C ARG A 17 -41.85 9.16 -16.20
N ASN A 18 -42.18 9.31 -17.48
CA ASN A 18 -41.21 9.73 -18.51
C ASN A 18 -40.86 11.22 -18.36
N GLU A 19 -41.84 12.07 -18.02
CA GLU A 19 -41.63 13.50 -17.77
C GLU A 19 -40.83 13.73 -16.48
N ILE A 20 -41.11 12.97 -15.41
CA ILE A 20 -40.33 13.00 -14.16
C ILE A 20 -38.86 12.64 -14.43
N ARG A 21 -38.60 11.59 -15.23
CA ARG A 21 -37.25 11.15 -15.57
C ARG A 21 -36.52 12.14 -16.49
N SER A 22 -37.24 12.78 -17.41
CA SER A 22 -36.71 13.80 -18.29
C SER A 22 -36.30 15.05 -17.50
N ALA A 23 -37.18 15.54 -16.63
CA ALA A 23 -36.91 16.70 -15.77
C ALA A 23 -35.71 16.47 -14.85
N PHE A 24 -35.64 15.28 -14.22
CA PHE A 24 -34.48 14.90 -13.41
C PHE A 24 -33.17 14.92 -14.21
N ARG A 25 -33.15 14.36 -15.43
CA ARG A 25 -31.94 14.36 -16.28
C ARG A 25 -31.49 15.78 -16.63
N THR A 26 -32.43 16.65 -16.98
CA THR A 26 -32.13 18.05 -17.33
C THR A 26 -31.56 18.81 -16.13
N LEU A 27 -32.15 18.65 -14.95
CA LEU A 27 -31.69 19.29 -13.71
C LEU A 27 -30.36 18.68 -13.22
N ALA A 28 -30.19 17.37 -13.28
CA ALA A 28 -28.95 16.69 -12.92
C ALA A 28 -27.76 17.15 -13.78
N LEU A 29 -27.97 17.38 -15.08
CA LEU A 29 -26.94 17.90 -15.98
C LEU A 29 -26.60 19.38 -15.75
N LYS A 30 -27.55 20.15 -15.19
CA LYS A 30 -27.39 21.58 -14.88
C LYS A 30 -26.68 21.80 -13.55
N HIS A 31 -26.95 20.95 -12.55
CA HIS A 31 -26.41 21.05 -11.20
C HIS A 31 -25.27 20.05 -10.93
N HIS A 32 -24.69 19.42 -11.96
CA HIS A 32 -23.53 18.54 -11.82
C HIS A 32 -22.28 19.33 -11.42
N ALA A 33 -21.47 18.79 -10.50
CA ALA A 33 -20.26 19.43 -9.97
C ALA A 33 -19.27 19.84 -11.09
N ASP A 34 -19.11 18.99 -12.12
CA ASP A 34 -18.25 19.25 -13.29
C ASP A 34 -18.68 20.46 -14.14
N ARG A 35 -19.87 21.02 -13.91
CA ARG A 35 -20.40 22.20 -14.63
C ARG A 35 -20.69 23.40 -13.71
N GLY A 36 -20.18 23.37 -12.48
CA GLY A 36 -20.28 24.48 -11.53
C GLY A 36 -21.57 24.54 -10.71
N GLY A 37 -22.29 23.41 -10.58
CA GLY A 37 -23.46 23.29 -9.71
C GLY A 37 -23.09 23.20 -8.21
N GLN A 38 -23.99 23.64 -7.33
CA GLN A 38 -23.87 23.44 -5.89
C GLN A 38 -24.35 22.03 -5.50
N ASP A 39 -23.53 21.27 -4.77
CA ASP A 39 -23.82 19.89 -4.33
C ASP A 39 -25.16 19.78 -3.58
N GLU A 40 -25.54 20.82 -2.83
CA GLU A 40 -26.77 20.86 -2.03
C GLU A 40 -28.04 20.79 -2.90
N GLU A 41 -28.08 21.51 -4.03
CA GLU A 41 -29.24 21.50 -4.92
C GLU A 41 -29.38 20.15 -5.64
N PHE A 42 -28.25 19.56 -6.04
CA PHE A 42 -28.24 18.24 -6.67
C PHE A 42 -28.77 17.15 -5.73
N ILE A 43 -28.39 17.20 -4.46
CA ILE A 43 -28.90 16.28 -3.43
C ILE A 43 -30.42 16.40 -3.29
N ILE A 44 -30.95 17.63 -3.26
CA ILE A 44 -32.40 17.89 -3.17
C ILE A 44 -33.14 17.36 -4.41
N ILE A 45 -32.61 17.58 -5.61
CA ILE A 45 -33.18 17.11 -6.89
C ILE A 45 -33.21 15.58 -6.94
N LYS A 46 -32.12 14.91 -6.53
CA LYS A 46 -32.02 13.45 -6.48
C LYS A 46 -33.02 12.84 -5.51
N GLN A 47 -33.16 13.44 -4.32
CA GLN A 47 -34.11 12.98 -3.32
C GLN A 47 -35.55 13.10 -3.81
N ALA A 48 -35.92 14.23 -4.43
CA ALA A 48 -37.26 14.44 -4.98
C ALA A 48 -37.60 13.43 -6.09
N PHE A 49 -36.64 13.08 -6.94
CA PHE A 49 -36.82 12.06 -7.98
C PHE A 49 -37.07 10.66 -7.41
N GLU A 50 -36.28 10.23 -6.43
CA GLU A 50 -36.47 8.92 -5.78
C GLU A 50 -37.79 8.86 -5.01
N ASP A 51 -38.18 9.94 -4.33
CA ASP A 51 -39.47 10.00 -3.64
C ASP A 51 -40.66 9.90 -4.61
N LEU A 52 -40.60 10.56 -5.77
CA LEU A 52 -41.64 10.46 -6.81
C LEU A 52 -41.72 9.08 -7.45
N LYS A 53 -40.59 8.37 -7.58
CA LYS A 53 -40.55 7.00 -8.10
C LYS A 53 -41.35 6.02 -7.22
N VAL A 54 -41.40 6.29 -5.91
CA VAL A 54 -42.17 5.52 -4.92
C VAL A 54 -43.57 6.14 -4.68
N GLY A 55 -43.94 7.19 -5.42
CA GLY A 55 -45.26 7.83 -5.36
C GLY A 55 -45.44 8.84 -4.23
N LYS A 56 -44.36 9.33 -3.62
CA LYS A 56 -44.44 10.34 -2.55
C LYS A 56 -44.47 11.77 -3.10
N LYS A 57 -45.50 12.52 -2.71
CA LYS A 57 -45.73 13.90 -3.16
C LYS A 57 -44.85 14.95 -2.45
N TYR A 58 -44.48 14.71 -1.19
CA TYR A 58 -43.69 15.64 -0.38
C TYR A 58 -42.43 14.95 0.16
N PRO A 59 -41.33 15.69 0.36
CA PRO A 59 -40.14 15.16 1.01
C PRO A 59 -40.43 14.83 2.49
N ASP A 60 -39.70 13.85 3.04
CA ASP A 60 -39.90 13.39 4.42
C ASP A 60 -39.77 14.55 5.44
N SER A 61 -40.65 14.58 6.44
CA SER A 61 -40.61 15.55 7.55
C SER A 61 -39.35 15.39 8.41
N LEU A 62 -38.94 16.39 9.21
CA LEU A 62 -37.72 16.28 10.04
C LEU A 62 -37.78 15.09 11.04
N ASP A 63 -38.97 14.75 11.54
CA ASP A 63 -39.16 13.60 12.44
C ASP A 63 -39.20 12.26 11.70
N GLU A 64 -39.75 12.20 10.48
CA GLU A 64 -39.63 11.02 9.62
C GLU A 64 -38.21 10.83 9.10
N LYS A 65 -37.49 11.92 8.80
CA LYS A 65 -36.05 11.89 8.55
C LYS A 65 -35.33 11.34 9.76
N LYS A 66 -35.68 11.73 10.99
CA LYS A 66 -35.11 11.15 12.23
C LYS A 66 -35.48 9.68 12.48
N ARG A 67 -36.67 9.22 12.08
CA ARG A 67 -37.10 7.81 12.22
C ARG A 67 -36.52 6.92 11.12
N LYS A 68 -36.42 7.41 9.88
CA LYS A 68 -35.73 6.73 8.78
C LYS A 68 -34.22 6.84 8.89
N SER A 69 -33.67 7.90 9.49
CA SER A 69 -32.24 7.97 9.85
C SER A 69 -31.87 7.04 11.00
N LYS A 70 -32.83 6.35 11.63
CA LYS A 70 -32.56 5.23 12.53
C LYS A 70 -32.47 3.88 11.82
N PHE A 71 -32.74 3.80 10.50
CA PHE A 71 -32.60 2.57 9.74
C PHE A 71 -32.41 2.86 8.24
N PHE A 72 -31.20 2.58 7.75
CA PHE A 72 -30.68 2.78 6.38
C PHE A 72 -30.32 4.22 5.99
N TRP A 73 -29.06 4.59 6.28
CA TRP A 73 -28.10 5.12 5.28
C TRP A 73 -26.67 4.86 5.79
N GLY A 74 -26.20 3.62 5.64
CA GLY A 74 -24.77 3.32 5.65
C GLY A 74 -24.18 3.76 4.31
N THR A 75 -23.80 5.02 4.19
CA THR A 75 -22.74 5.44 3.25
C THR A 75 -21.43 5.48 4.02
N ASP A 76 -21.13 4.41 4.76
CA ASP A 76 -20.06 4.41 5.76
C ASP A 76 -18.88 3.63 5.21
N GLU A 77 -17.76 4.31 4.97
CA GLU A 77 -16.46 3.64 4.78
C GLU A 77 -16.24 2.60 5.90
N GLU A 78 -16.74 2.83 7.12
CA GLU A 78 -16.75 1.84 8.19
C GLU A 78 -17.46 0.53 7.85
N GLU A 79 -18.62 0.55 7.19
CA GLU A 79 -19.34 -0.67 6.81
C GLU A 79 -18.58 -1.44 5.73
N LYS A 80 -18.01 -0.75 4.74
CA LYS A 80 -17.14 -1.37 3.73
C LYS A 80 -15.89 -1.98 4.37
N LEU A 81 -15.26 -1.27 5.31
CA LEU A 81 -14.09 -1.75 6.02
C LEU A 81 -14.43 -2.96 6.89
N ARG A 82 -15.57 -2.96 7.58
CA ARG A 82 -16.07 -4.13 8.33
C ARG A 82 -16.31 -5.31 7.40
N HIS A 83 -17.01 -5.11 6.29
CA HIS A 83 -17.27 -6.14 5.28
C HIS A 83 -15.98 -6.73 4.71
N ASN A 84 -15.06 -5.86 4.25
CA ASN A 84 -13.76 -6.28 3.72
C ASN A 84 -12.90 -6.97 4.79
N THR A 85 -13.03 -6.57 6.06
CA THR A 85 -12.33 -7.25 7.17
C THR A 85 -12.83 -8.67 7.35
N LEU A 86 -14.14 -8.89 7.32
CA LEU A 86 -14.73 -10.23 7.42
C LEU A 86 -14.27 -11.11 6.26
N LEU A 87 -14.43 -10.63 5.03
CA LEU A 87 -13.99 -11.36 3.84
C LEU A 87 -12.47 -11.61 3.83
N SER A 88 -11.65 -10.68 4.34
CA SER A 88 -10.20 -10.90 4.46
C SER A 88 -9.88 -12.03 5.43
N ASN A 89 -10.63 -12.16 6.52
CA ASN A 89 -10.49 -13.26 7.47
C ASN A 89 -10.88 -14.59 6.83
N ASP A 90 -11.98 -14.61 6.06
CA ASP A 90 -12.43 -15.81 5.34
C ASP A 90 -11.40 -16.25 4.30
N VAL A 91 -10.86 -15.31 3.51
CA VAL A 91 -9.76 -15.58 2.58
C VAL A 91 -8.54 -16.13 3.32
N ALA A 92 -8.17 -15.56 4.46
CA ALA A 92 -7.04 -16.06 5.23
C ALA A 92 -7.24 -17.50 5.75
N GLN A 93 -8.47 -17.87 6.11
CA GLN A 93 -8.81 -19.25 6.46
C GLN A 93 -8.70 -20.19 5.26
N GLU A 94 -9.19 -19.78 4.08
CA GLU A 94 -9.03 -20.53 2.84
C GLU A 94 -7.55 -20.73 2.48
N ILE A 95 -6.73 -19.70 2.67
CA ILE A 95 -5.28 -19.77 2.43
C ILE A 95 -4.58 -20.68 3.44
N LYS A 96 -5.06 -20.73 4.69
CA LYS A 96 -4.57 -21.71 5.66
C LYS A 96 -4.83 -23.15 5.21
N ILE A 97 -6.00 -23.45 4.64
CA ILE A 97 -6.29 -24.75 4.03
C ILE A 97 -5.34 -24.98 2.83
N GLY A 98 -5.04 -23.93 2.07
CA GLY A 98 -4.01 -23.94 1.02
C GLY A 98 -2.62 -24.32 1.53
N GLN A 99 -2.19 -23.77 2.66
CA GLN A 99 -0.93 -24.12 3.30
C GLN A 99 -0.90 -25.58 3.72
N GLU A 100 -1.95 -26.08 4.39
CA GLU A 100 -2.05 -27.49 4.79
C GLU A 100 -1.99 -28.44 3.58
N TRP A 101 -2.58 -28.02 2.46
CA TRP A 101 -2.50 -28.74 1.19
C TRP A 101 -1.08 -28.72 0.59
N ILE A 102 -0.38 -27.57 0.61
CA ILE A 102 1.03 -27.48 0.22
C ILE A 102 1.88 -28.42 1.08
N ASP A 103 1.70 -28.40 2.41
CA ASP A 103 2.46 -29.23 3.35
C ASP A 103 2.21 -30.73 3.14
N ALA A 104 1.00 -31.12 2.74
CA ALA A 104 0.68 -32.49 2.38
C ALA A 104 1.40 -32.95 1.09
N LEU A 105 1.44 -32.08 0.08
CA LEU A 105 2.19 -32.36 -1.15
C LEU A 105 3.69 -32.39 -0.89
N GLU A 106 4.21 -31.53 -0.01
CA GLU A 106 5.62 -31.51 0.36
C GLU A 106 6.04 -32.83 1.03
N ARG A 107 5.25 -33.32 2.01
CA ARG A 107 5.52 -34.59 2.71
C ARG A 107 5.53 -35.82 1.80
N THR A 108 4.73 -35.78 0.73
CA THR A 108 4.62 -36.90 -0.23
C THR A 108 5.49 -36.69 -1.47
N ASN A 109 6.22 -35.57 -1.53
CA ASN A 109 6.85 -35.05 -2.74
C ASN A 109 5.93 -35.07 -3.98
N GLY A 110 4.63 -34.86 -3.76
CA GLY A 110 3.59 -34.88 -4.77
C GLY A 110 3.52 -33.57 -5.55
N THR A 111 2.87 -33.60 -6.70
CA THR A 111 2.53 -32.40 -7.47
C THR A 111 1.03 -32.19 -7.45
N GLY A 112 0.59 -30.96 -7.68
CA GLY A 112 -0.83 -30.66 -7.70
C GLY A 112 -1.08 -29.21 -8.02
N VAL A 113 -2.29 -28.95 -8.48
CA VAL A 113 -2.83 -27.60 -8.72
C VAL A 113 -4.19 -27.49 -8.06
N ARG A 114 -4.44 -26.39 -7.35
CA ARG A 114 -5.73 -26.14 -6.70
C ARG A 114 -5.97 -24.64 -6.52
N LEU A 115 -7.24 -24.24 -6.63
CA LEU A 115 -7.69 -22.87 -6.40
C LEU A 115 -8.07 -22.67 -4.93
N PHE A 116 -7.70 -21.50 -4.39
CA PHE A 116 -8.01 -21.05 -3.04
C PHE A 116 -8.38 -19.56 -3.04
N GLY A 117 -8.96 -19.09 -1.94
CA GLY A 117 -9.34 -17.69 -1.76
C GLY A 117 -10.79 -17.41 -2.16
N SER A 118 -11.12 -16.13 -2.40
CA SER A 118 -12.49 -15.66 -2.60
C SER A 118 -12.69 -15.08 -4.00
N LYS A 119 -13.86 -15.37 -4.60
CA LYS A 119 -14.26 -14.73 -5.86
C LYS A 119 -14.37 -13.21 -5.76
N GLU A 120 -14.59 -12.68 -4.56
CA GLU A 120 -14.84 -11.26 -4.33
C GLU A 120 -13.55 -10.45 -4.11
N LEU A 121 -12.60 -10.98 -3.34
CA LEU A 121 -11.37 -10.26 -2.99
C LEU A 121 -10.13 -10.72 -3.75
N GLY A 122 -10.15 -11.95 -4.28
CA GLY A 122 -9.04 -12.54 -5.02
C GLY A 122 -9.00 -14.05 -4.83
N GLN A 123 -8.95 -14.77 -5.96
CA GLN A 123 -8.63 -16.18 -6.01
C GLN A 123 -7.18 -16.35 -6.42
N ILE A 124 -6.52 -17.34 -5.82
CA ILE A 124 -5.20 -17.76 -6.24
C ILE A 124 -5.21 -19.23 -6.67
N GLU A 125 -4.53 -19.52 -7.76
CA GLU A 125 -4.16 -20.86 -8.16
C GLU A 125 -2.79 -21.19 -7.57
N LEU A 126 -2.74 -22.20 -6.72
CA LEU A 126 -1.51 -22.75 -6.17
C LEU A 126 -1.15 -24.00 -6.94
N GLU A 127 0.08 -24.07 -7.45
CA GLU A 127 0.61 -25.23 -8.16
C GLU A 127 1.98 -25.62 -7.62
N ARG A 128 2.13 -26.82 -7.04
CA ARG A 128 3.43 -27.39 -6.69
C ARG A 128 4.00 -28.13 -7.90
N LYS A 129 5.11 -27.62 -8.43
CA LYS A 129 5.80 -28.18 -9.60
C LYS A 129 6.61 -29.43 -9.22
N PRO A 130 6.94 -30.30 -10.19
CA PRO A 130 7.85 -31.45 -9.96
C PRO A 130 9.23 -31.04 -9.42
N THR A 131 9.67 -29.82 -9.71
CA THR A 131 10.93 -29.25 -9.21
C THR A 131 10.89 -28.89 -7.72
N GLY A 132 9.73 -28.98 -7.07
CA GLY A 132 9.48 -28.51 -5.71
C GLY A 132 9.25 -27.01 -5.61
N ALA A 133 9.24 -26.27 -6.72
CA ALA A 133 8.85 -24.85 -6.73
C ALA A 133 7.33 -24.71 -6.60
N LEU A 134 6.89 -23.64 -5.95
CA LEU A 134 5.47 -23.26 -5.85
C LEU A 134 5.17 -22.14 -6.85
N SER A 135 4.16 -22.35 -7.68
CA SER A 135 3.61 -21.34 -8.57
C SER A 135 2.32 -20.79 -7.95
N ILE A 136 2.21 -19.47 -7.87
CA ILE A 136 1.03 -18.75 -7.39
C ILE A 136 0.52 -17.88 -8.54
N LYS A 137 -0.72 -18.06 -8.98
CA LYS A 137 -1.33 -17.18 -9.99
C LYS A 137 -2.56 -16.52 -9.43
N GLY A 138 -2.74 -15.23 -9.74
CA GLY A 138 -3.87 -14.44 -9.26
C GLY A 138 -3.49 -13.47 -8.15
N LYS A 139 -4.51 -12.78 -7.62
CA LYS A 139 -4.33 -11.72 -6.62
C LYS A 139 -4.26 -12.33 -5.23
N PHE A 140 -3.10 -12.23 -4.58
CA PHE A 140 -2.96 -12.70 -3.20
C PHE A 140 -3.37 -11.60 -2.22
N TRP A 141 -4.51 -11.77 -1.56
CA TRP A 141 -5.18 -10.72 -0.79
C TRP A 141 -4.94 -10.77 0.72
N ALA A 142 -4.95 -11.96 1.32
CA ALA A 142 -4.86 -12.15 2.77
C ALA A 142 -4.35 -13.56 3.09
N GLY A 143 -3.64 -13.72 4.21
CA GLY A 143 -3.19 -15.01 4.71
C GLY A 143 -1.70 -15.27 4.52
N LYS A 144 -1.23 -16.42 5.00
CA LYS A 144 0.19 -16.73 5.13
C LYS A 144 0.54 -18.00 4.38
N ILE A 145 1.59 -17.95 3.57
CA ILE A 145 2.14 -19.09 2.86
C ILE A 145 3.61 -19.24 3.24
N THR A 146 4.00 -20.43 3.67
CA THR A 146 5.39 -20.80 3.94
C THR A 146 5.78 -21.93 3.01
N HIS A 147 6.90 -21.79 2.29
CA HIS A 147 7.36 -22.79 1.33
C HIS A 147 8.88 -23.00 1.41
N PRO A 148 9.41 -24.23 1.41
CA PRO A 148 10.85 -24.45 1.58
C PRO A 148 11.69 -24.22 0.31
N ASN A 149 11.13 -23.66 -0.76
CA ASN A 149 11.81 -23.56 -2.05
C ASN A 149 11.34 -22.33 -2.85
N HIS A 150 11.77 -22.21 -4.10
CA HIS A 150 11.37 -21.14 -5.01
C HIS A 150 9.84 -20.94 -5.07
N VAL A 151 9.43 -19.67 -5.07
CA VAL A 151 8.03 -19.26 -5.27
C VAL A 151 8.00 -18.32 -6.47
N PHE A 152 7.23 -18.70 -7.48
CA PHE A 152 6.99 -17.89 -8.67
C PHE A 152 5.56 -17.37 -8.66
N MET A 153 5.38 -16.06 -8.77
CA MET A 153 4.06 -15.44 -8.69
C MET A 153 3.70 -14.70 -9.97
N TRP A 154 2.50 -14.97 -10.49
CA TRP A 154 1.85 -14.24 -11.58
C TRP A 154 0.60 -13.53 -11.06
N GLY A 155 0.76 -12.31 -10.57
CA GLY A 155 -0.31 -11.51 -10.02
C GLY A 155 0.18 -10.55 -8.94
N SER A 156 -0.69 -9.65 -8.50
CA SER A 156 -0.35 -8.69 -7.44
C SER A 156 -0.55 -9.29 -6.05
N MET A 157 0.20 -8.78 -5.08
CA MET A 157 0.06 -9.12 -3.66
C MET A 157 -0.29 -7.86 -2.87
N THR A 158 -1.30 -7.95 -2.02
CA THR A 158 -1.70 -6.86 -1.13
C THR A 158 -2.03 -7.44 0.24
N SER A 159 -1.93 -6.63 1.29
CA SER A 159 -2.33 -6.99 2.65
C SER A 159 -3.55 -6.16 3.06
N PRO A 160 -4.48 -6.71 3.86
CA PRO A 160 -5.60 -5.95 4.40
C PRO A 160 -5.07 -5.01 5.49
N TYR A 161 -4.54 -3.85 5.08
CA TYR A 161 -3.98 -2.83 5.96
C TYR A 161 -5.00 -2.34 7.01
N PHE A 162 -6.26 -2.27 6.63
CA PHE A 162 -7.37 -1.88 7.49
C PHE A 162 -7.76 -2.92 8.55
N SER A 163 -7.28 -4.16 8.44
CA SER A 163 -7.54 -5.21 9.43
C SER A 163 -6.44 -5.24 10.49
N ASP A 164 -6.81 -5.27 11.77
CA ASP A 164 -5.86 -5.49 12.87
C ASP A 164 -5.64 -6.99 13.18
N ASN A 165 -6.27 -7.89 12.41
CA ASN A 165 -6.08 -9.33 12.59
C ASN A 165 -4.76 -9.79 11.96
N GLU A 166 -3.82 -10.24 12.78
CA GLU A 166 -2.53 -10.75 12.31
C GLU A 166 -2.63 -11.99 11.41
N ASN A 167 -3.72 -12.76 11.50
CA ASN A 167 -3.91 -13.92 10.64
C ASN A 167 -4.33 -13.53 9.22
N SER A 168 -4.94 -12.36 9.03
CA SER A 168 -5.33 -11.88 7.71
C SER A 168 -4.21 -11.17 6.96
N LYS A 169 -3.12 -10.80 7.66
CA LYS A 169 -1.95 -10.20 7.03
C LYS A 169 -1.34 -11.11 5.98
N THR A 170 -1.00 -10.53 4.84
CA THR A 170 -0.46 -11.25 3.68
C THR A 170 1.04 -11.44 3.84
N ILE A 171 1.44 -12.70 4.03
CA ILE A 171 2.86 -13.07 4.23
C ILE A 171 3.23 -14.24 3.31
N ILE A 172 4.36 -14.10 2.63
CA ILE A 172 5.04 -15.21 1.95
C ILE A 172 6.41 -15.40 2.61
N HIS A 173 6.67 -16.60 3.13
CA HIS A 173 7.95 -16.94 3.75
C HIS A 173 8.61 -18.13 3.06
N LEU A 174 9.83 -17.93 2.57
CA LEU A 174 10.67 -18.97 2.00
C LEU A 174 11.86 -19.23 2.92
N THR A 175 12.17 -20.51 3.16
CA THR A 175 13.40 -20.87 3.90
C THR A 175 14.63 -20.87 2.99
N LYS A 176 14.44 -21.15 1.69
CA LYS A 176 15.48 -21.07 0.67
C LYS A 176 14.91 -20.84 -0.72
N GLY A 177 15.76 -20.38 -1.62
CA GLY A 177 15.41 -20.17 -3.03
C GLY A 177 15.02 -18.73 -3.31
N THR A 178 14.23 -18.52 -4.35
CA THR A 178 13.92 -17.18 -4.86
C THR A 178 12.43 -16.97 -4.84
N PHE A 179 11.99 -15.87 -4.24
CA PHE A 179 10.68 -15.31 -4.55
C PHE A 179 10.81 -14.46 -5.80
N LYS A 180 10.03 -14.76 -6.85
CA LYS A 180 10.05 -13.99 -8.09
C LYS A 180 8.65 -13.67 -8.57
N LEU A 181 8.38 -12.37 -8.70
CA LEU A 181 7.23 -11.86 -9.44
C LEU A 181 7.56 -11.94 -10.93
N MET A 182 6.71 -12.61 -11.69
CA MET A 182 6.94 -12.90 -13.11
C MET A 182 6.42 -11.75 -13.96
N GLU A 183 7.31 -11.19 -14.79
CA GLU A 183 7.02 -10.09 -15.74
C GLU A 183 6.18 -8.95 -15.12
N PRO A 184 6.60 -8.41 -13.96
CA PRO A 184 5.72 -7.55 -13.18
C PRO A 184 5.49 -6.18 -13.82
N LEU A 185 6.45 -5.68 -14.59
CA LEU A 185 6.34 -4.39 -15.28
C LEU A 185 5.39 -4.45 -16.47
N GLU A 186 5.47 -5.52 -17.26
CA GLU A 186 4.62 -5.71 -18.45
C GLU A 186 3.16 -5.95 -18.06
N ASN A 187 2.93 -6.68 -16.97
CA ASN A 187 1.60 -7.03 -16.50
C ASN A 187 1.04 -6.09 -15.42
N GLY A 188 1.81 -5.09 -14.96
CA GLY A 188 1.39 -4.16 -13.91
C GLY A 188 1.19 -4.83 -12.54
N TYR A 189 1.95 -5.87 -12.23
CA TYR A 189 1.89 -6.55 -10.93
C TYR A 189 2.73 -5.82 -9.88
N ASN A 190 2.13 -5.61 -8.71
CA ASN A 190 2.73 -4.88 -7.61
C ASN A 190 2.65 -5.66 -6.29
N ILE A 191 3.55 -5.31 -5.37
CA ILE A 191 3.52 -5.75 -3.97
C ILE A 191 3.15 -4.55 -3.10
N GLU A 192 2.02 -4.61 -2.40
CA GLU A 192 1.39 -3.39 -1.86
C GLU A 192 0.85 -3.51 -0.44
N ASN A 193 0.61 -2.35 0.18
CA ASN A 193 -0.29 -2.12 1.31
C ASN A 193 0.01 -2.94 2.58
N GLY A 194 1.27 -3.10 2.95
CA GLY A 194 1.64 -3.83 4.17
C GLY A 194 1.84 -5.33 3.96
N SER A 195 2.09 -5.75 2.73
CA SER A 195 2.47 -7.14 2.44
C SER A 195 3.88 -7.43 2.94
N HIS A 196 4.15 -8.69 3.30
CA HIS A 196 5.45 -9.11 3.81
C HIS A 196 6.00 -10.31 3.04
N ILE A 197 7.20 -10.18 2.48
CA ILE A 197 7.94 -11.30 1.89
C ILE A 197 9.23 -11.51 2.69
N ILE A 198 9.46 -12.73 3.11
CA ILE A 198 10.67 -13.16 3.84
C ILE A 198 11.33 -14.28 3.05
N VAL A 199 12.63 -14.19 2.80
CA VAL A 199 13.44 -15.24 2.18
C VAL A 199 14.71 -15.44 2.98
N ASP A 200 14.76 -16.47 3.83
CA ASP A 200 15.86 -16.68 4.78
C ASP A 200 17.22 -16.90 4.07
N ASN A 201 17.19 -17.63 2.96
CA ASN A 201 18.37 -17.95 2.15
C ASN A 201 18.07 -17.90 0.65
N GLY A 202 18.18 -16.71 0.10
CA GLY A 202 18.11 -16.46 -1.34
C GLY A 202 17.48 -15.10 -1.61
N ASP A 203 16.88 -14.97 -2.78
CA ASP A 203 16.62 -13.65 -3.37
C ASP A 203 15.13 -13.33 -3.47
N ILE A 204 14.82 -12.03 -3.49
CA ILE A 204 13.51 -11.47 -3.81
C ILE A 204 13.67 -10.66 -5.09
N VAL A 205 12.94 -11.04 -6.14
CA VAL A 205 12.88 -10.31 -7.40
C VAL A 205 11.44 -9.87 -7.62
N CYS A 206 11.19 -8.57 -7.52
CA CYS A 206 9.86 -8.00 -7.63
C CYS A 206 9.85 -6.79 -8.56
N GLY A 207 8.65 -6.40 -8.98
CA GLY A 207 8.45 -5.18 -9.75
C GLY A 207 8.36 -3.98 -8.82
N ASN A 208 7.28 -3.22 -8.96
CA ASN A 208 7.04 -2.07 -8.09
C ASN A 208 6.52 -2.51 -6.72
N VAL A 209 6.91 -1.76 -5.70
CA VAL A 209 6.58 -2.04 -4.30
C VAL A 209 6.01 -0.76 -3.69
N ASN A 210 4.81 -0.84 -3.13
CA ASN A 210 4.13 0.32 -2.56
C ASN A 210 3.73 0.07 -1.11
N GLY A 211 3.94 1.06 -0.25
CA GLY A 211 3.33 1.11 1.07
C GLY A 211 1.93 1.69 1.05
N ILE A 212 1.39 1.93 2.24
CA ILE A 212 0.24 2.83 2.42
C ILE A 212 0.29 3.54 3.77
N ARG A 213 -0.13 4.81 3.78
CA ARG A 213 -0.43 5.59 4.99
C ARG A 213 -1.94 5.71 5.16
N GLN A 214 -2.44 5.31 6.32
CA GLN A 214 -3.86 5.35 6.65
C GLN A 214 -4.12 6.45 7.69
N GLN A 215 -4.96 7.42 7.34
CA GLN A 215 -5.45 8.38 8.31
C GLN A 215 -6.56 7.73 9.15
N VAL A 216 -6.34 7.61 10.46
CA VAL A 216 -7.32 7.02 11.40
C VAL A 216 -7.70 8.03 12.48
N PRO A 217 -8.93 7.98 13.03
CA PRO A 217 -9.34 8.85 14.12
C PRO A 217 -8.41 8.73 15.33
N HIS A 218 -8.14 9.86 15.99
CA HIS A 218 -7.28 9.85 17.18
C HIS A 218 -7.93 9.02 18.32
N PRO A 219 -7.19 8.16 19.03
CA PRO A 219 -7.74 7.26 20.06
C PRO A 219 -8.51 7.95 21.19
N THR A 220 -8.25 9.24 21.44
CA THR A 220 -8.94 10.04 22.46
C THR A 220 -10.30 10.59 22.02
N GLY A 221 -10.73 10.33 20.77
CA GLY A 221 -12.09 10.61 20.28
C GLY A 221 -12.45 12.09 20.14
N ARG A 222 -11.48 13.01 20.26
CA ARG A 222 -11.73 14.44 20.03
C ARG A 222 -11.99 14.68 18.53
N VAL A 223 -13.15 15.26 18.22
CA VAL A 223 -13.57 15.57 16.85
C VAL A 223 -12.49 16.40 16.15
N GLY A 224 -12.08 15.96 14.95
CA GLY A 224 -11.08 16.64 14.13
C GLY A 224 -9.62 16.22 14.35
N MET A 225 -9.32 15.36 15.32
CA MET A 225 -7.98 14.80 15.49
C MET A 225 -7.85 13.46 14.74
N SER A 226 -6.81 13.33 13.93
CA SER A 226 -6.44 12.08 13.26
C SER A 226 -4.97 11.77 13.51
N ILE A 227 -4.63 10.49 13.45
CA ILE A 227 -3.24 10.02 13.42
C ILE A 227 -3.01 9.32 12.09
N ILE A 228 -1.77 9.39 11.59
CA ILE A 228 -1.36 8.62 10.42
C ILE A 228 -0.78 7.30 10.91
N LYS A 229 -1.41 6.19 10.51
CA LYS A 229 -0.91 4.83 10.73
C LYS A 229 -0.19 4.38 9.46
N GLU A 230 1.07 4.03 9.60
CA GLU A 230 1.92 3.59 8.50
C GLU A 230 1.90 2.07 8.40
N HIS A 231 1.55 1.56 7.21
CA HIS A 231 1.50 0.12 6.95
C HIS A 231 2.61 -0.24 5.98
N PHE A 232 3.77 -0.55 6.55
CA PHE A 232 4.97 -0.85 5.79
C PHE A 232 4.83 -2.16 5.00
N THR A 233 4.99 -2.08 3.68
CA THR A 233 5.29 -3.27 2.87
C THR A 233 6.74 -3.65 3.12
N LYS A 234 7.01 -4.92 3.48
CA LYS A 234 8.32 -5.37 3.95
C LYS A 234 8.86 -6.48 3.06
N LEU A 235 10.11 -6.32 2.63
CA LEU A 235 10.86 -7.34 1.91
C LEU A 235 12.15 -7.64 2.69
N GLU A 236 12.30 -8.88 3.13
CA GLU A 236 13.42 -9.33 3.97
C GLU A 236 14.16 -10.49 3.30
N ALA A 237 15.42 -10.27 2.91
CA ALA A 237 16.32 -11.28 2.34
C ALA A 237 17.70 -11.21 3.00
N PRO A 238 17.82 -11.55 4.30
CA PRO A 238 19.00 -11.26 5.12
C PRO A 238 20.32 -11.86 4.61
N LYS A 239 20.26 -12.90 3.76
CA LYS A 239 21.43 -13.57 3.17
C LYS A 239 21.45 -13.52 1.65
N GLY A 240 20.60 -12.69 1.04
CA GLY A 240 20.50 -12.62 -0.40
C GLY A 240 20.17 -11.22 -0.88
N LYS A 241 19.54 -11.17 -2.05
CA LYS A 241 19.35 -9.95 -2.82
C LYS A 241 17.89 -9.56 -2.91
N ILE A 242 17.60 -8.27 -2.79
CA ILE A 242 16.34 -7.69 -3.21
C ILE A 242 16.57 -6.93 -4.51
N ILE A 243 15.79 -7.24 -5.54
CA ILE A 243 15.67 -6.46 -6.76
C ILE A 243 14.24 -5.92 -6.83
N ALA A 244 14.11 -4.59 -6.83
CA ALA A 244 12.85 -3.88 -6.91
C ALA A 244 12.87 -2.80 -8.00
N GLY A 245 11.71 -2.53 -8.59
CA GLY A 245 11.49 -1.43 -9.52
C GLY A 245 11.32 -0.11 -8.78
N ASP A 246 10.17 0.53 -8.98
CA ASP A 246 9.80 1.72 -8.21
C ASP A 246 9.30 1.33 -6.83
N VAL A 247 9.92 1.90 -5.80
CA VAL A 247 9.58 1.68 -4.40
C VAL A 247 9.02 2.98 -3.84
N ARG A 248 7.78 2.95 -3.35
CA ARG A 248 7.05 4.16 -2.99
C ARG A 248 6.27 4.06 -1.69
N GLU A 249 6.07 5.20 -1.04
CA GLU A 249 5.34 5.29 0.23
C GLU A 249 6.03 4.44 1.31
N THR A 250 5.28 3.91 2.26
CA THR A 250 5.81 3.16 3.41
C THR A 250 6.36 1.78 3.01
N VAL A 251 7.64 1.69 2.64
CA VAL A 251 8.30 0.42 2.28
C VAL A 251 9.59 0.21 3.08
N SER A 252 9.84 -1.04 3.48
CA SER A 252 11.07 -1.46 4.13
C SER A 252 11.73 -2.57 3.32
N LEU A 253 12.98 -2.35 2.92
CA LEU A 253 13.84 -3.32 2.25
C LEU A 253 15.01 -3.66 3.17
N ASP A 254 15.16 -4.93 3.57
CA ASP A 254 16.32 -5.41 4.33
C ASP A 254 16.95 -6.63 3.67
N ALA A 255 18.18 -6.49 3.18
CA ALA A 255 18.90 -7.59 2.57
C ALA A 255 20.40 -7.50 2.77
N GLU A 256 21.14 -8.50 2.28
CA GLU A 256 22.59 -8.36 2.10
C GLU A 256 22.87 -7.38 0.95
N GLU A 257 22.12 -7.50 -0.15
CA GLU A 257 22.23 -6.64 -1.33
C GLU A 257 20.85 -6.11 -1.77
N VAL A 258 20.70 -4.80 -1.91
CA VAL A 258 19.48 -4.14 -2.37
C VAL A 258 19.74 -3.39 -3.67
N LEU A 259 18.96 -3.70 -4.70
CA LEU A 259 18.93 -3.00 -5.98
C LEU A 259 17.52 -2.44 -6.16
N ALA A 260 17.42 -1.12 -6.29
CA ALA A 260 16.16 -0.45 -6.55
C ALA A 260 16.27 0.49 -7.75
N LEU A 261 15.19 0.63 -8.52
CA LEU A 261 15.14 1.64 -9.56
C LEU A 261 14.94 3.02 -8.92
N ASN A 262 13.78 3.27 -8.31
CA ASN A 262 13.48 4.55 -7.66
C ASN A 262 13.02 4.31 -6.22
N LEU A 263 13.27 5.30 -5.35
CA LEU A 263 12.88 5.28 -3.93
C LEU A 263 12.16 6.59 -3.60
N VAL A 264 10.89 6.54 -3.21
CA VAL A 264 10.07 7.76 -3.06
C VAL A 264 9.16 7.69 -1.83
N ASP A 265 9.19 8.70 -0.96
CA ASP A 265 8.23 8.93 0.13
C ASP A 265 8.27 7.86 1.23
N ASN A 266 9.01 8.07 2.33
CA ASN A 266 9.04 7.17 3.51
C ASN A 266 9.51 5.72 3.23
N VAL A 267 10.65 5.61 2.53
CA VAL A 267 11.25 4.31 2.20
C VAL A 267 12.49 4.06 3.05
N ASN A 268 12.53 2.90 3.71
CA ASN A 268 13.65 2.43 4.51
C ASN A 268 14.42 1.34 3.75
N VAL A 269 15.73 1.54 3.57
CA VAL A 269 16.61 0.60 2.87
C VAL A 269 17.78 0.23 3.77
N THR A 270 17.89 -1.05 4.12
CA THR A 270 18.96 -1.58 4.95
C THR A 270 19.72 -2.65 4.18
N GLY A 271 21.06 -2.54 4.15
CA GLY A 271 21.87 -3.59 3.55
C GLY A 271 23.37 -3.32 3.56
N LYS A 272 24.13 -4.33 3.14
CA LYS A 272 25.58 -4.22 2.99
C LYS A 272 25.96 -3.66 1.61
N LYS A 273 25.19 -3.98 0.59
CA LYS A 273 25.35 -3.43 -0.76
C LYS A 273 24.05 -2.75 -1.17
N ILE A 274 24.08 -1.44 -1.40
CA ILE A 274 22.88 -0.67 -1.77
C ILE A 274 23.14 0.03 -3.11
N PHE A 275 22.34 -0.30 -4.12
CA PHE A 275 22.49 0.23 -5.47
C PHE A 275 21.17 0.84 -5.95
N VAL A 276 21.19 2.14 -6.21
CA VAL A 276 20.03 2.87 -6.72
C VAL A 276 20.29 3.28 -8.17
N PHE A 277 19.46 2.79 -9.08
CA PHE A 277 19.70 2.90 -10.53
C PHE A 277 18.98 4.06 -11.19
N GLY A 278 17.82 4.42 -10.67
CA GLY A 278 16.97 5.48 -11.20
C GLY A 278 17.33 6.84 -10.62
N PRO A 279 16.79 7.90 -11.24
CA PRO A 279 17.10 9.28 -10.87
C PRO A 279 16.37 9.74 -9.60
N LYS A 280 15.30 9.05 -9.17
CA LYS A 280 14.41 9.53 -8.11
C LYS A 280 14.71 8.87 -6.77
N VAL A 281 15.19 9.68 -5.84
CA VAL A 281 15.36 9.33 -4.42
C VAL A 281 14.79 10.49 -3.62
N SER A 282 13.50 10.50 -3.31
CA SER A 282 12.84 11.72 -2.83
C SER A 282 11.94 11.48 -1.63
N TYR A 283 11.82 12.46 -0.74
CA TYR A 283 10.90 12.49 0.41
C TYR A 283 11.14 11.37 1.43
N ASP A 284 11.73 11.70 2.59
CA ASP A 284 11.86 10.79 3.74
C ASP A 284 12.46 9.41 3.40
N VAL A 285 13.49 9.36 2.53
CA VAL A 285 14.20 8.11 2.23
C VAL A 285 15.34 7.93 3.22
N PHE A 286 15.37 6.78 3.89
CA PHE A 286 16.39 6.44 4.88
C PHE A 286 17.18 5.21 4.45
N PHE A 287 18.50 5.36 4.40
CA PHE A 287 19.44 4.28 4.12
C PHE A 287 20.19 3.90 5.40
N LYS A 288 20.28 2.61 5.68
CA LYS A 288 21.16 2.05 6.70
C LYS A 288 22.20 1.14 6.06
N LEU A 289 23.45 1.60 6.05
CA LEU A 289 24.58 0.86 5.48
C LEU A 289 25.26 0.02 6.57
N LYS A 290 25.29 -1.31 6.37
CA LYS A 290 25.96 -2.27 7.27
C LYS A 290 27.49 -2.16 7.15
N GLU A 291 28.20 -2.53 8.21
CA GLU A 291 29.66 -2.49 8.29
C GLU A 291 30.33 -3.27 7.13
N GLY A 292 31.40 -2.71 6.57
CA GLY A 292 32.06 -3.27 5.38
C GLY A 292 31.23 -3.19 4.10
N GLY A 293 30.21 -2.33 4.08
CA GLY A 293 29.27 -2.17 2.98
C GLY A 293 29.69 -1.13 1.94
N VAL A 294 28.91 -1.07 0.87
CA VAL A 294 29.01 -0.06 -0.21
C VAL A 294 27.64 0.42 -0.62
N ILE A 295 27.52 1.72 -0.87
CA ILE A 295 26.34 2.33 -1.47
C ILE A 295 26.73 3.10 -2.74
N ARG A 296 25.88 3.03 -3.77
CA ARG A 296 26.05 3.83 -4.99
C ARG A 296 24.73 4.25 -5.61
N PHE A 297 24.75 5.48 -6.13
CA PHE A 297 23.71 6.07 -6.94
C PHE A 297 24.23 6.16 -8.38
N TYR A 298 23.51 5.54 -9.32
CA TYR A 298 23.91 5.49 -10.73
C TYR A 298 23.29 6.61 -11.58
N ASP A 299 22.49 7.49 -10.98
CA ASP A 299 21.92 8.64 -11.69
C ASP A 299 23.00 9.41 -12.44
N LYS A 300 22.83 9.55 -13.75
CA LYS A 300 23.73 10.31 -14.64
C LYS A 300 23.34 11.77 -14.75
N GLY A 301 22.16 12.13 -14.24
CA GLY A 301 21.71 13.52 -14.11
C GLY A 301 22.49 14.27 -13.04
N SER A 302 22.06 15.49 -12.75
CA SER A 302 22.71 16.32 -11.73
C SER A 302 22.44 15.85 -10.30
N GLY A 303 21.73 14.73 -10.08
CA GLY A 303 21.20 14.36 -8.77
C GLY A 303 20.09 15.28 -8.28
N PHE A 304 19.47 16.10 -9.15
CA PHE A 304 18.40 17.04 -8.77
C PHE A 304 17.15 16.33 -8.23
N ASP A 305 16.84 15.16 -8.76
CA ASP A 305 15.70 14.33 -8.32
C ASP A 305 16.05 13.48 -7.07
N ILE A 306 17.26 13.65 -6.52
CA ILE A 306 17.63 13.15 -5.21
C ILE A 306 17.32 14.24 -4.18
N SER A 307 16.49 13.92 -3.20
CA SER A 307 16.06 14.78 -2.10
C SER A 307 17.22 15.30 -1.27
N ASP A 308 17.03 16.48 -0.70
CA ASP A 308 17.97 17.04 0.27
C ASP A 308 17.73 16.45 1.68
N ASP A 309 16.52 15.96 1.95
CA ASP A 309 16.09 15.39 3.24
C ASP A 309 16.34 13.88 3.39
N ALA A 310 16.84 13.21 2.34
CA ALA A 310 17.18 11.81 2.40
C ALA A 310 18.45 11.60 3.24
N ILE A 311 18.47 10.53 4.04
CA ILE A 311 19.51 10.30 5.04
C ILE A 311 20.19 8.96 4.83
N LEU A 312 21.51 8.96 4.98
CA LEU A 312 22.34 7.78 5.06
C LEU A 312 22.91 7.64 6.46
N GLN A 313 22.55 6.57 7.15
CA GLN A 313 23.10 6.18 8.44
C GLN A 313 24.03 4.97 8.27
N LEU A 314 25.23 5.07 8.85
CA LEU A 314 26.14 3.95 9.03
C LEU A 314 25.75 3.13 10.26
N GLU A 315 26.05 1.84 10.26
CA GLU A 315 25.76 0.94 11.39
C GLU A 315 26.32 1.42 12.76
N ASN A 316 27.44 2.17 12.77
CA ASN A 316 27.98 2.80 13.98
C ASN A 316 27.19 4.03 14.48
N GLY A 317 26.14 4.44 13.78
CA GLY A 317 25.25 5.55 14.12
C GLY A 317 25.62 6.89 13.49
N LYS A 318 26.70 6.97 12.68
CA LYS A 318 27.05 8.20 11.96
C LYS A 318 26.05 8.46 10.83
N GLU A 319 25.60 9.71 10.70
CA GLU A 319 24.55 10.09 9.75
C GLU A 319 25.06 11.15 8.76
N PHE A 320 24.54 11.08 7.53
CA PHE A 320 24.81 12.03 6.45
C PHE A 320 23.50 12.39 5.78
N PHE A 321 23.29 13.68 5.49
CA PHE A 321 22.28 14.05 4.51
C PHE A 321 22.82 13.77 3.10
N LEU A 322 21.94 13.31 2.21
CA LEU A 322 22.32 13.11 0.82
C LEU A 322 22.68 14.44 0.14
N ASP A 323 22.19 15.59 0.63
CA ASP A 323 22.61 16.91 0.17
C ASP A 323 24.10 17.21 0.41
N ASP A 324 24.63 16.82 1.58
CA ASP A 324 26.05 16.96 1.88
C ASP A 324 26.91 16.14 0.90
N LEU A 325 26.44 14.94 0.55
CA LEU A 325 27.10 14.05 -0.40
C LEU A 325 26.99 14.59 -1.84
N LYS A 326 25.87 15.24 -2.21
CA LYS A 326 25.71 15.95 -3.49
C LYS A 326 26.68 17.11 -3.62
N THR A 327 26.76 17.95 -2.60
CA THR A 327 27.65 19.12 -2.58
C THR A 327 29.12 18.72 -2.73
N ARG A 328 29.51 17.56 -2.18
CA ARG A 328 30.84 16.94 -2.34
C ARG A 328 31.02 16.20 -3.68
N LYS A 329 30.02 16.18 -4.56
CA LYS A 329 30.00 15.47 -5.85
C LYS A 329 30.23 13.96 -5.74
N LEU A 330 29.81 13.37 -4.61
CA LEU A 330 29.91 11.93 -4.37
C LEU A 330 28.72 11.17 -4.97
N ILE A 331 27.58 11.86 -5.10
CA ILE A 331 26.35 11.37 -5.75
C ILE A 331 25.91 12.32 -6.87
N GLY A 332 25.16 11.80 -7.83
CA GLY A 332 24.88 12.47 -9.12
C GLY A 332 26.00 12.28 -10.15
N PHE A 333 25.73 12.59 -11.42
CA PHE A 333 26.65 12.51 -12.57
C PHE A 333 27.33 11.13 -12.77
N GLY A 334 26.62 10.05 -12.45
CA GLY A 334 27.06 8.66 -12.54
C GLY A 334 27.56 8.08 -11.21
N GLY A 335 27.76 8.96 -10.22
CA GLY A 335 28.19 8.65 -8.86
C GLY A 335 29.49 7.84 -8.77
N GLN A 336 29.94 7.58 -7.55
CA GLN A 336 30.98 6.60 -7.29
C GLN A 336 30.54 5.61 -6.20
N ASP A 337 31.25 4.49 -6.11
CA ASP A 337 31.08 3.55 -5.01
C ASP A 337 31.53 4.23 -3.71
N MET A 338 30.61 4.40 -2.76
CA MET A 338 30.91 4.94 -1.43
C MET A 338 30.96 3.79 -0.43
N THR A 339 32.16 3.40 -0.04
CA THR A 339 32.38 2.34 0.95
C THR A 339 32.11 2.85 2.37
N TYR A 340 31.70 1.94 3.25
CA TYR A 340 31.46 2.22 4.67
C TYR A 340 32.66 2.93 5.31
N GLU A 341 33.88 2.42 5.11
CA GLU A 341 35.11 2.96 5.69
C GLU A 341 35.49 4.35 5.14
N PHE A 342 35.05 4.65 3.92
CA PHE A 342 35.26 5.96 3.30
C PHE A 342 34.33 6.99 3.93
N LEU A 343 33.04 6.64 4.07
CA LEU A 343 32.03 7.46 4.73
C LEU A 343 32.38 7.68 6.20
N ASP A 344 32.84 6.64 6.90
CA ASP A 344 33.21 6.75 8.30
C ASP A 344 34.38 7.73 8.53
N LYS A 345 35.34 7.78 7.61
CA LYS A 345 36.48 8.71 7.66
C LYS A 345 36.18 10.12 7.15
N LEU A 346 35.05 10.36 6.47
CA LEU A 346 34.68 11.70 6.02
C LEU A 346 34.49 12.62 7.23
N GLU A 347 35.31 13.66 7.35
CA GLU A 347 35.15 14.66 8.41
C GLU A 347 33.76 15.31 8.33
N GLU A 348 33.13 15.48 9.49
CA GLU A 348 31.91 16.27 9.66
C GLU A 348 32.22 17.74 9.31
N SER A 349 32.08 18.11 8.04
CA SER A 349 32.17 19.51 7.65
C SER A 349 30.90 20.21 8.15
N SER A 350 30.99 20.83 9.32
CA SER A 350 30.10 21.90 9.80
C SER A 350 28.60 21.71 9.51
N GLY A 351 27.99 20.79 10.25
CA GLY A 351 26.55 20.57 10.23
C GLY A 351 26.13 19.56 11.30
N ALA A 352 26.61 19.74 12.53
CA ALA A 352 26.27 18.86 13.64
C ALA A 352 24.73 18.75 13.78
N ILE A 353 24.15 17.62 13.39
CA ILE A 353 22.88 17.20 13.96
C ILE A 353 23.23 16.72 15.36
N GLY A 354 23.07 17.61 16.33
CA GLY A 354 23.27 17.28 17.73
C GLY A 354 22.50 16.00 18.09
N SER A 355 23.10 15.22 18.99
CA SER A 355 22.67 13.94 19.55
C SER A 355 21.25 13.87 20.16
N ASN A 356 20.38 14.85 19.89
CA ASN A 356 18.99 14.93 20.30
C ASN A 356 18.01 14.16 19.40
N TRP A 357 18.43 13.60 18.25
CA TRP A 357 17.51 12.83 17.40
C TRP A 357 17.24 11.39 17.90
N SER A 358 18.20 10.77 18.60
CA SER A 358 17.99 9.48 19.27
C SER A 358 16.77 9.49 20.24
N SER A 359 16.42 10.66 20.78
CA SER A 359 15.24 10.86 21.63
C SER A 359 13.90 10.85 20.86
N LYS A 360 13.89 11.22 19.57
CA LYS A 360 12.71 11.22 18.70
C LYS A 360 12.48 9.85 18.04
N LEU A 361 13.56 9.13 17.67
CA LEU A 361 13.50 7.75 17.19
C LEU A 361 13.18 6.73 18.31
N SER A 362 13.66 6.96 19.54
CA SER A 362 13.25 6.12 20.68
C SER A 362 11.77 6.30 21.07
N GLY A 363 11.13 7.40 20.67
CA GLY A 363 9.68 7.59 20.76
C GLY A 363 8.86 6.75 19.76
N LEU A 364 9.47 6.33 18.64
CA LEU A 364 8.86 5.46 17.63
C LEU A 364 8.97 3.96 17.98
N PHE A 365 9.94 3.57 18.83
CA PHE A 365 10.15 2.18 19.26
C PHE A 365 9.84 1.91 20.75
N LYS A 366 9.34 2.90 21.50
CA LYS A 366 8.79 2.68 22.84
C LYS A 366 7.45 3.39 23.02
N LYS A 367 6.37 2.62 22.93
CA LYS A 367 5.33 2.56 23.97
C LYS A 367 4.48 1.31 23.81
N LYS A 368 4.12 0.77 24.98
CA LYS A 368 3.30 -0.43 25.23
C LYS A 368 1.97 -0.45 24.51
#